data_AF-A0A4P1JV62-F1
#
_entry.id   AF-A0A4P1JV62-F1
#
_cell.length_a   1.000
_cell.length_b   1.000
_cell.length_c   1.000
_cell.angle_alpha   90.00
_cell.angle_beta   90.00
_cell.angle_gamma   90.00
#
_symmetry.space_group_name_H-M   'P 1'
#
loop_
_entity.id
_entity.type
_entity.pdbx_description
1 polymer ?
#
loop_
_entity_poly.entity_id
_entity_poly.type
_entity_poly.pdbx_seq_one_letter_code
_entity_poly.pdbx_strand_id
1 'polypeptide(L)' 'MRSRPHYIHFRRGRQLFGVRRVTAGDRLQFVGSLNGIDCGTWPTKEAAVQALLRRAASNVPY' A
#
# COMPACT_ATOMS: atom_id res chain seq x y z
N MET A 1 -20.37 1.77 14.06
CA MET A 1 -19.44 0.80 13.44
C MET A 1 -18.47 1.57 12.53
N ARG A 2 -17.21 1.79 12.94
CA ARG A 2 -16.20 2.40 12.06
C ARG A 2 -15.83 1.37 10.98
N SER A 3 -16.35 1.56 9.78
CA SER A 3 -15.91 0.82 8.59
C SER A 3 -14.40 0.98 8.47
N ARG A 4 -13.65 -0.09 8.78
CA ARG A 4 -12.20 -0.15 8.62
C ARG A 4 -11.94 0.06 7.12
N PRO A 5 -11.35 1.19 6.68
CA PRO A 5 -11.13 1.43 5.26
C PRO A 5 -10.14 0.39 4.74
N HIS A 6 -10.66 -0.59 3.99
CA HIS A 6 -9.98 -1.77 3.45
C HIS A 6 -8.44 -1.68 3.38
N TYR A 7 -7.82 -2.65 4.03
CA TYR A 7 -6.43 -2.66 4.46
C TYR A 7 -5.73 -3.90 3.87
N ILE A 8 -5.28 -3.82 2.62
CA ILE A 8 -4.45 -4.92 2.07
C ILE A 8 -3.11 -4.84 2.76
N HIS A 9 -2.77 -5.85 3.55
CA HIS A 9 -1.46 -5.97 4.17
C HIS A 9 -0.80 -7.27 3.74
N PHE A 10 0.49 -7.18 3.45
CA PHE A 10 1.32 -8.36 3.29
C PHE A 10 2.70 -8.09 3.88
N ARG A 11 3.39 -9.16 4.27
CA ARG A 11 4.67 -9.10 4.96
C ARG A 11 5.72 -9.85 4.15
N ARG A 12 6.94 -9.30 4.10
CA ARG A 12 8.13 -9.98 3.60
C ARG A 12 9.26 -9.81 4.61
N GLY A 13 9.69 -10.89 5.26
CA GLY A 13 10.72 -10.81 6.31
C GLY A 13 10.31 -9.91 7.47
N ARG A 14 11.04 -8.80 7.70
CA ARG A 14 10.72 -7.78 8.71
C ARG A 14 9.94 -6.58 8.14
N GLN A 15 9.68 -6.58 6.83
CA GLN A 15 9.00 -5.49 6.14
C GLN A 15 7.49 -5.76 6.07
N LEU A 16 6.68 -4.78 6.49
CA LEU A 16 5.23 -4.78 6.40
C LEU A 16 4.81 -3.81 5.29
N PHE A 17 4.07 -4.32 4.32
CA PHE A 17 3.51 -3.55 3.22
C PHE A 17 2.02 -3.37 3.47
N GLY A 18 1.48 -2.19 3.17
CA GLY A 18 0.07 -1.88 3.37
C GLY A 18 -0.48 -0.98 2.28
N VAL A 19 -1.69 -1.24 1.78
CA VAL A 19 -2.44 -0.31 0.93
C VAL A 19 -3.68 0.15 1.70
N ARG A 20 -3.86 1.46 1.80
CA ARG A 20 -5.05 2.10 2.36
C ARG A 20 -5.77 2.89 1.29
N ARG A 21 -7.10 2.88 1.33
CA ARG A 21 -7.94 3.76 0.52
C ARG A 21 -8.07 5.12 1.20
N VAL A 22 -7.81 6.19 0.49
CA VAL A 22 -7.96 7.58 0.94
C VAL A 22 -8.89 8.31 -0.02
N THR A 23 -9.80 9.10 0.52
CA THR A 23 -10.63 10.00 -0.27
C THR A 23 -10.04 11.40 -0.12
N ALA A 24 -9.55 11.98 -1.22
CA ALA A 24 -9.01 13.33 -1.27
C ALA A 24 -9.91 14.19 -2.15
N GLY A 25 -10.75 15.02 -1.52
CA GLY A 25 -11.86 15.69 -2.21
C GLY A 25 -12.85 14.67 -2.76
N ASP A 26 -13.23 14.81 -4.04
CA ASP A 26 -14.10 13.87 -4.76
C ASP A 26 -13.35 12.68 -5.41
N ARG A 27 -12.03 12.58 -5.21
CA ARG A 27 -11.22 11.53 -5.84
C ARG A 27 -10.80 10.45 -4.86
N LEU A 28 -11.04 9.20 -5.27
CA LEU A 28 -10.60 8.02 -4.56
C LEU A 28 -9.15 7.70 -4.95
N GLN A 29 -8.31 7.53 -3.94
CA GLN A 29 -6.89 7.25 -4.09
C GLN A 29 -6.49 6.06 -3.19
N PHE A 30 -5.39 5.41 -3.55
CA PHE A 30 -4.82 4.30 -2.80
C PHE A 30 -3.40 4.65 -2.40
N VAL A 31 -3.15 4.74 -1.09
CA VAL A 31 -1.83 5.05 -0.54
C VAL A 31 -1.17 3.75 -0.11
N GLY A 32 0.02 3.49 -0.65
CA GLY A 32 0.86 2.38 -0.23
C GLY A 32 1.80 2.82 0.88
N SER A 33 2.09 1.90 1.79
CA SER A 33 2.95 2.11 2.94
C SER A 33 3.91 0.94 3.12
N LEU A 34 5.11 1.25 3.61
CA LEU A 34 6.15 0.30 3.99
C LEU A 34 6.55 0.60 5.42
N ASN A 35 6.36 -0.35 6.33
CA ASN A 35 6.62 -0.18 7.77
C ASN A 35 5.94 1.06 8.37
N GLY A 36 4.74 1.39 7.88
CA GLY A 36 3.99 2.58 8.32
C GLY A 36 4.43 3.89 7.66
N ILE A 37 5.44 3.87 6.79
CA ILE A 37 5.87 5.03 6.01
C ILE A 37 5.17 5.01 4.66
N ASP A 38 4.43 6.06 4.35
CA ASP A 38 3.77 6.21 3.06
C ASP A 38 4.82 6.29 1.94
N CYS A 39 4.65 5.47 0.90
CA CYS A 39 5.65 5.30 -0.15
C CYS A 39 5.12 5.58 -1.56
N GLY A 40 3.87 6.04 -1.66
CA GLY A 40 3.26 6.48 -2.91
C GLY A 40 1.74 6.49 -2.85
N THR A 41 1.14 7.15 -3.84
CA THR A 41 -0.30 7.25 -4.04
C THR A 41 -0.65 6.86 -5.46
N TRP A 42 -1.67 6.02 -5.62
CA TRP A 42 -2.10 5.49 -6.91
C TRP A 42 -3.60 5.70 -7.13
N PRO A 43 -4.04 5.82 -8.39
CA PRO A 43 -5.45 6.00 -8.71
C PRO A 43 -6.28 4.71 -8.51
N THR A 44 -5.65 3.53 -8.56
CA THR A 44 -6.32 2.24 -8.41
C THR A 44 -5.64 1.36 -7.37
N LYS A 45 -6.42 0.44 -6.79
CA LYS A 45 -5.97 -0.52 -5.78
C LYS A 45 -4.91 -1.45 -6.36
N GLU A 46 -5.15 -1.94 -7.57
CA GLU A 46 -4.31 -2.87 -8.30
C GLU A 46 -2.93 -2.25 -8.58
N ALA A 47 -2.90 -0.97 -9.00
CA ALA A 47 -1.65 -0.25 -9.23
C ALA A 47 -0.83 -0.11 -7.94
N ALA A 48 -1.48 0.24 -6.82
CA ALA A 48 -0.82 0.32 -5.52
C ALA A 48 -0.24 -1.05 -5.10
N VAL A 49 -1.04 -2.11 -5.19
CA VAL A 49 -0.61 -3.47 -4.83
C VAL A 49 0.54 -3.94 -5.72
N GLN A 50 0.45 -3.77 -7.04
CA GLN A 50 1.51 -4.15 -7.97
C GLN A 50 2.82 -3.38 -7.70
N ALA A 51 2.74 -2.08 -7.40
CA ALA A 51 3.92 -1.30 -7.05
C ALA A 51 4.57 -1.80 -5.75
N LEU A 52 3.79 -2.13 -4.72
CA LEU A 52 4.31 -2.69 -3.48
C LEU A 52 4.88 -4.09 -3.68
N LEU A 53 4.25 -4.95 -4.48
CA LEU A 53 4.77 -6.28 -4.80
C LEU A 53 6.09 -6.22 -5.57
N ARG A 54 6.20 -5.32 -6.55
CA ARG A 54 7.46 -5.05 -7.26
C ARG A 54 8.53 -4.59 -6.28
N ARG A 55 8.21 -3.66 -5.38
CA ARG A 55 9.15 -3.18 -4.37
C ARG A 55 9.58 -4.27 -3.40
N ALA A 56 8.64 -5.12 -2.97
CA ALA A 56 8.95 -6.29 -2.17
C ALA A 56 9.91 -7.22 -2.93
N ALA A 57 9.63 -7.53 -4.20
CA ALA A 57 10.48 -8.36 -5.05
C ALA A 57 11.89 -7.76 -5.26
N SER A 58 11.98 -6.45 -5.51
CA SER A 58 13.23 -5.73 -5.77
C SER A 58 14.10 -5.49 -4.53
N ASN A 59 13.55 -5.59 -3.31
CA ASN A 59 14.36 -5.67 -2.09
C ASN A 59 15.04 -7.05 -2.02
N VAL A 60 15.97 -7.28 -2.95
CA VAL A 60 16.94 -8.37 -2.92
C VAL A 60 17.84 -8.12 -1.71
N PRO A 61 17.90 -9.05 -0.74
CA PRO A 61 18.97 -9.01 0.24
C PRO A 61 20.25 -9.40 -0.52
N TYR A 62 21.13 -8.44 -0.77
CA TYR A 62 22.55 -8.73 -0.91
C TYR A 62 23.20 -8.42 0.43
#